data_AF-A0A935HZ36-F1
#
_entry.id   AF-A0A935HZ36-F1
#
_cell.length_a   1.000
_cell.length_b   1.000
_cell.length_c   1.000
_cell.angle_alpha   90.00
_cell.angle_beta   90.00
_cell.angle_gamma   90.00
#
_symmetry.space_group_name_H-M   'P 1'
#
loop_
_entity.id
_entity.type
_entity.pdbx_description
1 polymer ?
#
loop_
_entity_poly.entity_id
_entity_poly.type
_entity_poly.pdbx_seq_one_letter_code
_entity_poly.pdbx_strand_id
1 'polypeptide(L)'
;MNVIEICPVGALTSKEFRFKSRVWEMSFTDSVCPGCSRGCNSIVGVRNNQILRIEPREKGVDSCWLLRLGKIKYDKRTSMMIR
;
A
#
# COMPACT_ATOMS: atom_id res chain seq x y z
N MET A 1 -10.19 -8.97 -5.02
CA MET A 1 -10.00 -9.42 -3.63
C MET A 1 -8.51 -9.50 -3.32
N ASN A 2 -8.05 -8.94 -2.20
CA ASN A 2 -6.64 -9.02 -1.79
C ASN A 2 -6.48 -10.04 -0.66
N VAL A 3 -5.94 -11.22 -0.96
CA VAL A 3 -5.79 -12.32 0.02
C VAL A 3 -4.72 -12.03 1.08
N ILE A 4 -3.82 -11.08 0.82
CA ILE A 4 -2.74 -10.69 1.75
C ILE A 4 -3.30 -9.94 2.97
N GLU A 5 -4.40 -9.18 2.79
CA GLU A 5 -4.97 -8.32 3.83
C GLU A 5 -5.94 -9.06 4.75
N ILE A 6 -6.54 -10.14 4.27
CA ILE A 6 -7.42 -10.99 5.06
C ILE A 6 -6.66 -11.96 5.98
N CYS A 7 -5.35 -12.09 5.82
CA CYS A 7 -4.55 -13.06 6.57
C CYS A 7 -4.20 -12.52 7.98
N PRO A 8 -4.79 -13.06 9.07
CA PRO A 8 -4.57 -12.54 10.42
C PRO A 8 -3.19 -12.90 10.97
N VAL A 9 -2.59 -13.98 10.47
CA VAL A 9 -1.33 -14.55 10.97
C VAL A 9 -0.09 -14.05 10.23
N GLY A 10 -0.26 -13.27 9.17
CA GLY A 10 0.87 -12.81 8.34
C GLY A 10 1.57 -13.94 7.56
N ALA A 11 0.91 -15.08 7.36
CA ALA A 11 1.41 -16.16 6.49
C ALA A 11 1.46 -15.72 5.02
N LEU A 12 0.52 -14.86 4.63
CA LEU A 12 0.45 -14.26 3.31
C LEU A 12 1.01 -12.84 3.37
N THR A 13 2.25 -12.68 2.92
CA THR A 13 2.91 -11.38 2.75
C THR A 13 3.24 -11.15 1.28
N SER A 14 3.19 -9.90 0.80
CA SER A 14 3.65 -9.59 -0.56
C SER A 14 5.16 -9.85 -0.69
N LYS A 15 5.55 -10.50 -1.79
CA LYS A 15 6.95 -10.80 -2.10
C LYS A 15 7.82 -9.53 -2.12
N GLU A 16 7.26 -8.44 -2.62
CA GLU A 16 7.93 -7.14 -2.74
C GLU A 16 8.17 -6.44 -1.40
N PHE A 17 7.35 -6.69 -0.38
CA PHE A 17 7.51 -6.09 0.95
C PHE A 17 8.38 -6.95 1.88
N ARG A 18 8.48 -8.25 1.60
CA ARG A 18 9.21 -9.20 2.44
C ARG A 18 10.69 -8.78 2.56
N PHE A 19 11.16 -8.64 3.80
CA PHE A 19 12.51 -8.22 4.16
C PHE A 19 12.91 -6.75 3.90
N LYS A 20 12.00 -5.89 3.40
CA LYS A 20 12.31 -4.46 3.23
C LYS A 20 12.28 -3.67 4.54
N SER A 21 11.25 -3.87 5.36
CA SER A 21 11.09 -3.15 6.63
C SER A 21 10.11 -3.86 7.58
N ARG A 22 10.08 -3.42 8.83
CA ARG A 22 9.05 -3.81 9.80
C ARG A 22 7.96 -2.73 9.89
N VAL A 23 6.76 -3.13 10.29
CA VAL A 23 5.57 -2.26 10.34
C VAL A 23 5.78 -1.07 11.29
N TRP A 24 6.39 -1.30 12.44
CA TRP A 24 6.68 -0.27 13.44
C TRP A 24 7.84 0.67 13.08
N GLU A 25 8.64 0.34 12.07
CA GLU A 25 9.72 1.21 11.58
C GLU A 25 9.24 2.16 10.47
N MET A 26 7.99 2.03 10.04
CA MET A 26 7.39 2.84 8.99
C MET A 26 6.52 3.94 9.57
N SER A 27 6.53 5.09 8.90
CA SER A 27 5.56 6.16 9.12
C SER A 27 4.39 5.97 8.15
N PHE A 28 3.17 6.10 8.65
CA PHE A 28 1.96 5.94 7.85
C PHE A 28 1.39 7.31 7.49
N THR A 29 1.10 7.52 6.21
CA THR A 29 0.50 8.76 5.69
C THR A 29 -0.76 8.44 4.90
N ASP A 30 -1.80 9.21 5.14
CA ASP A 30 -3.06 9.11 4.43
C ASP A 30 -2.94 9.64 2.99
N SER A 31 -3.37 8.84 2.01
CA SER A 31 -3.33 9.23 0.59
C SER A 31 -4.52 8.69 -0.22
N VAL A 32 -4.60 9.11 -1.48
CA VAL A 32 -5.56 8.61 -2.46
C VAL A 32 -4.82 7.99 -3.63
N CYS A 33 -5.29 6.84 -4.13
CA CYS A 33 -4.68 6.12 -5.24
C CYS A 33 -4.89 6.83 -6.59
N PRO A 34 -3.83 7.28 -7.30
CA PRO A 34 -3.95 7.84 -8.65
C PRO A 34 -4.01 6.75 -9.73
N GLY A 35 -3.84 5.47 -9.34
CA GLY A 35 -3.79 4.35 -10.28
C GLY A 35 -5.15 3.90 -10.79
N CYS A 36 -6.22 4.29 -10.10
CA CYS A 36 -7.60 3.96 -10.41
C CYS A 36 -8.46 5.23 -10.52
N SER A 37 -9.40 5.27 -11.47
CA SER A 37 -10.33 6.39 -11.63
C SER A 37 -11.37 6.50 -10.52
N ARG A 38 -11.40 5.52 -9.59
CA ARG A 38 -12.29 5.53 -8.42
C ARG A 38 -11.77 6.38 -7.27
N GLY A 39 -10.49 6.74 -7.29
CA GLY A 39 -9.87 7.51 -6.20
C GLY A 39 -9.89 6.74 -4.88
N CYS A 40 -9.35 5.52 -4.88
CA CYS A 40 -9.46 4.66 -3.71
C CYS A 40 -8.68 5.21 -2.50
N ASN A 41 -9.27 5.14 -1.31
CA ASN A 41 -8.63 5.61 -0.08
C ASN A 41 -7.53 4.62 0.37
N SER A 42 -6.33 5.14 0.58
CA SER A 42 -5.17 4.34 0.96
C SER A 42 -4.36 4.96 2.10
N ILE A 43 -3.64 4.12 2.83
CA ILE A 43 -2.55 4.47 3.72
C ILE A 43 -1.25 4.06 3.06
N VAL A 44 -0.26 4.94 3.09
CA VAL A 44 1.07 4.74 2.53
C VAL A 44 2.07 4.62 3.68
N GLY A 45 2.74 3.48 3.76
CA GLY A 45 3.86 3.25 4.66
C GLY A 45 5.17 3.71 4.02
N VAL A 46 5.80 4.70 4.63
CA VAL A 46 7.05 5.33 4.17
C VAL A 46 8.16 5.07 5.18
N ARG A 47 9.36 4.80 4.68
CA ARG A 47 10.60 4.75 5.48
C ARG A 47 11.75 5.27 4.63
N ASN A 48 12.63 6.09 5.22
CA ASN A 48 13.76 6.72 4.51
C ASN A 48 13.34 7.43 3.22
N ASN A 49 12.20 8.13 3.27
CA ASN A 49 11.56 8.78 2.13
C ASN A 49 11.09 7.84 1.01
N GLN A 50 11.22 6.51 1.17
CA GLN A 50 10.76 5.52 0.19
C GLN A 50 9.43 4.92 0.64
N ILE A 51 8.51 4.78 -0.31
CA ILE A 51 7.24 4.07 -0.08
C ILE A 51 7.52 2.58 -0.12
N LEU A 52 7.15 1.86 0.94
CA LEU A 52 7.41 0.43 1.07
C LEU A 52 6.13 -0.41 1.04
N ARG A 53 5.00 0.14 1.48
CA ARG A 53 3.73 -0.58 1.60
C ARG A 53 2.54 0.35 1.42
N ILE A 54 1.45 -0.18 0.87
CA ILE A 54 0.19 0.53 0.73
C ILE A 54 -0.96 -0.38 1.15
N GLU A 55 -1.86 0.17 1.94
CA GLU A 55 -3.00 -0.52 2.55
C GLU A 55 -4.29 0.28 2.31
N PRO A 56 -5.46 -0.38 2.15
CA PRO A 56 -6.75 0.28 2.10
C PRO A 56 -7.03 0.95 3.44
N ARG A 57 -7.79 2.05 3.38
CA ARG A 57 -8.52 2.51 4.56
C ARG A 57 -9.95 1.99 4.56
N GLU A 58 -10.44 1.68 5.76
CA GLU A 58 -11.85 1.30 5.98
C GLU A 58 -12.82 2.47 5.82
N LYS A 59 -12.36 3.70 6.06
CA LYS A 59 -13.20 4.90 5.92
C LYS A 59 -13.10 5.43 4.49
N GLY A 60 -14.05 5.09 3.61
CA GLY A 60 -14.05 5.56 2.23
C GLY A 60 -15.05 4.89 1.28
N VAL A 61 -14.96 5.29 0.01
CA VAL A 61 -15.80 4.78 -1.11
C VAL A 61 -15.59 3.29 -1.36
N ASP A 62 -14.42 2.77 -1.02
CA ASP A 62 -14.10 1.35 -1.14
C ASP A 62 -14.28 0.67 0.21
N SER A 63 -15.02 -0.43 0.22
CA SER A 63 -15.32 -1.24 1.41
C SER A 63 -14.09 -2.02 1.92
N CYS A 64 -12.98 -1.32 2.20
CA CYS A 64 -11.70 -1.89 2.67
C CYS A 64 -10.91 -2.69 1.60
N TRP A 65 -11.18 -2.51 0.30
CA TRP A 65 -10.49 -3.26 -0.76
C TRP A 65 -9.78 -2.36 -1.77
N LEU A 66 -8.44 -2.34 -1.72
CA LEU A 66 -7.64 -1.75 -2.79
C LEU A 66 -7.60 -2.66 -4.02
N LEU A 67 -7.72 -2.04 -5.20
CA LEU A 67 -7.46 -2.72 -6.47
C LEU A 67 -5.98 -3.12 -6.56
N ARG A 68 -5.71 -4.37 -6.96
CA ARG A 68 -4.35 -4.89 -7.18
C ARG A 68 -3.53 -4.01 -8.14
N LEU A 69 -4.17 -3.44 -9.17
CA LEU A 69 -3.56 -2.50 -10.12
C LEU A 69 -3.04 -1.22 -9.46
N GLY A 70 -3.77 -0.69 -8.46
CA GLY A 70 -3.33 0.46 -7.68
C GLY A 70 -2.02 0.17 -6.96
N LYS A 71 -1.95 -0.97 -6.27
CA LYS A 71 -0.75 -1.41 -5.54
C LYS A 71 0.50 -1.55 -6.42
N ILE A 72 0.37 -2.17 -7.60
CA ILE A 72 1.50 -2.39 -8.52
C ILE A 72 1.99 -1.07 -9.15
N LYS A 73 1.07 -0.15 -9.49
CA LYS A 73 1.45 1.13 -10.11
C LYS A 73 2.25 2.01 -9.16
N TYR A 74 1.97 1.96 -7.86
CA TYR A 74 2.71 2.73 -6.87
C TYR A 74 4.15 2.25 -6.70
N ASP A 75 4.38 0.94 -6.61
CA ASP A 75 5.73 0.36 -6.51
C ASP A 75 6.63 0.87 -7.66
N LYS A 76 6.11 0.88 -8.89
CA LYS A 76 6.82 1.42 -10.08
C LYS A 76 7.04 2.94 -10.06
N ARG A 77 6.17 3.71 -9.38
CA ARG A 77 6.26 5.17 -9.31
C ARG A 77 7.25 5.65 -8.24
N THR A 78 7.52 4.83 -7.24
CA THR A 78 8.46 5.15 -6.13
C THR A 78 9.87 5.44 -6.61
N SER A 79 10.32 4.83 -7.70
CA SER A 79 11.63 5.13 -8.32
C SER A 79 11.66 6.45 -9.11
N MET A 80 10.51 7.12 -9.31
CA MET A 80 10.41 8.33 -10.14
C MET A 80 10.00 9.60 -9.37
N MET A 81 9.46 9.51 -8.16
CA MET A 81 8.88 10.67 -7.43
C MET A 81 9.79 11.29 -6.34
N ILE A 82 11.09 11.01 -6.35
CA ILE A 82 12.09 11.75 -5.54
C ILE A 82 13.23 12.25 -6.44
N ARG A 83 12.85 12.99 -7.48
CA ARG A 83 13.76 13.88 -8.20
C ARG A 83 13.03 15.14 -8.60
#